data_AF-A0A653H5I8-F1
#
_entry.id   AF-A0A653H5I8-F1
#
_cell.length_a   1.000
_cell.length_b   1.000
_cell.length_c   1.000
_cell.angle_alpha   90.00
_cell.angle_beta   90.00
_cell.angle_gamma   90.00
#
_symmetry.space_group_name_H-M   'P 1'
#
loop_
_entity.id
_entity.type
_entity.pdbx_description
1 polymer ?
#
loop_
_entity_poly.entity_id
_entity_poly.type
_entity_poly.pdbx_seq_one_letter_code
_entity_poly.pdbx_strand_id
1 'polypeptide(L)'
;MNDVISYKTVIESPYNIEIKPVDVEKSRYIMEALFEIRNSFDTTQLFLFDHDTIVNALENNDVEALILIKTPEYELFYKHISIIASLKNVCFVLIEKCNTNSNTSLESFDKPFVGIKTIKKETNSNLSDYYEKVENLILLIKSYYIPADIPYLFRHQNYINTKFRVERVKGKLFSKSLTRKERKKLRKSLKKKNI
;
A
#
# COMPACT_ATOMS: atom_id res chain seq x y z
N MET A 1 -17.93 -39.24 -2.87
CA MET A 1 -18.38 -38.14 -3.75
C MET A 1 -17.12 -37.50 -4.29
N ASN A 2 -16.91 -37.48 -5.61
CA ASN A 2 -15.71 -36.88 -6.18
C ASN A 2 -15.98 -35.39 -6.41
N ASP A 3 -15.29 -34.55 -5.65
CA ASP A 3 -15.32 -33.10 -5.85
C ASP A 3 -14.76 -32.79 -7.25
N VAL A 4 -15.56 -32.15 -8.10
CA VAL A 4 -15.12 -31.69 -9.42
C VAL A 4 -14.30 -30.43 -9.21
N ILE A 5 -12.98 -30.58 -9.36
CA ILE A 5 -12.04 -29.45 -9.31
C ILE A 5 -12.14 -28.72 -10.65
N SER A 6 -12.47 -27.43 -10.62
CA SER A 6 -12.48 -26.56 -11.78
C SER A 6 -11.46 -25.44 -11.62
N TYR A 7 -10.87 -24.97 -12.71
CA TYR A 7 -9.88 -23.90 -12.68
C TYR A 7 -10.46 -22.66 -13.34
N LYS A 8 -10.40 -21.52 -12.65
CA LYS A 8 -10.80 -20.23 -13.19
C LYS A 8 -9.55 -19.41 -13.49
N THR A 9 -9.42 -18.93 -14.71
CA THR A 9 -8.40 -17.95 -15.09
C THR A 9 -8.88 -16.56 -14.69
N VAL A 10 -8.11 -15.87 -13.87
CA VAL A 10 -8.32 -14.48 -13.48
C VAL A 10 -7.23 -13.65 -14.14
N ILE A 11 -7.63 -12.60 -14.85
CA ILE A 11 -6.70 -11.61 -15.39
C ILE A 11 -6.27 -10.75 -14.20
N GLU A 12 -4.98 -10.74 -13.90
CA GLU A 12 -4.39 -9.85 -12.91
C GLU A 12 -3.80 -8.63 -13.60
N SER A 13 -3.79 -7.50 -12.91
CA SER A 13 -2.98 -6.37 -13.36
C SER A 13 -1.51 -6.79 -13.37
N PRO A 14 -0.83 -6.79 -14.53
CA PRO A 14 0.60 -7.07 -14.60
C PRO A 14 1.43 -5.94 -13.97
N TYR A 15 0.80 -4.82 -13.60
CA TYR A 15 1.43 -3.56 -13.23
C TYR A 15 1.38 -3.26 -11.72
N ASN A 16 1.22 -4.28 -10.88
CA ASN A 16 1.31 -4.07 -9.43
C ASN A 16 2.74 -3.65 -9.07
N ILE A 17 2.92 -2.40 -8.63
CA ILE A 17 4.23 -1.89 -8.20
C ILE A 17 4.55 -2.47 -6.84
N GLU A 18 5.70 -3.10 -6.70
CA GLU A 18 6.20 -3.57 -5.41
C GLU A 18 7.08 -2.50 -4.79
N ILE A 19 6.53 -1.82 -3.78
CA ILE A 19 7.28 -0.83 -2.99
C ILE A 19 7.85 -1.57 -1.79
N LYS A 20 9.18 -1.59 -1.71
CA LYS A 20 9.87 -2.27 -0.62
C LYS A 20 9.79 -1.42 0.66
N PRO A 21 9.35 -2.00 1.78
CA PRO A 21 9.44 -1.33 3.06
C PRO A 21 10.90 -1.21 3.48
N VAL A 22 11.18 -0.24 4.32
CA VAL A 22 12.49 -0.02 4.92
C VAL A 22 12.71 -0.97 6.10
N ASP A 23 13.98 -1.30 6.36
CA ASP A 23 14.40 -2.18 7.45
C ASP A 23 13.86 -1.74 8.82
N VAL A 24 13.75 -2.70 9.73
CA VAL A 24 13.22 -2.48 11.10
C VAL A 24 14.00 -1.41 11.87
N GLU A 25 15.33 -1.43 11.78
CA GLU A 25 16.19 -0.48 12.50
C GLU A 25 16.02 0.94 11.94
N LYS A 26 16.07 1.07 10.61
CA LYS A 26 15.92 2.36 9.90
C LYS A 26 14.54 2.98 10.13
N SER A 27 13.49 2.15 10.09
CA SER A 27 12.13 2.61 10.39
C SER A 27 11.99 3.09 11.82
N ARG A 28 12.64 2.42 12.78
CA ARG A 28 12.70 2.90 14.18
C ARG A 28 13.33 4.28 14.30
N TYR A 29 14.50 4.50 13.67
CA TYR A 29 15.16 5.81 13.69
C TYR A 29 14.29 6.93 13.11
N ILE A 30 13.63 6.68 11.97
CA ILE A 30 12.73 7.67 11.35
C ILE A 30 11.56 7.99 12.29
N MET A 31 10.94 6.98 12.88
CA MET A 31 9.81 7.18 13.78
C MET A 31 10.21 7.90 15.06
N GLU A 32 11.34 7.52 15.68
CA GLU A 32 11.88 8.20 16.88
C GLU A 32 12.13 9.70 16.60
N ALA A 33 12.79 10.03 15.48
CA ALA A 33 13.03 11.42 15.08
C ALA A 33 11.72 12.18 14.85
N LEU A 34 10.75 11.55 14.18
CA LEU A 34 9.44 12.16 13.93
C LEU A 34 8.65 12.41 15.23
N PHE A 35 8.70 11.49 16.19
CA PHE A 35 8.08 11.68 17.50
C PHE A 35 8.76 12.76 18.33
N GLU A 36 10.09 12.83 18.27
CA GLU A 36 10.84 13.88 18.94
C GLU A 36 10.39 15.26 18.46
N ILE A 37 10.23 15.44 17.14
CA ILE A 37 9.75 16.67 16.52
C ILE A 37 8.30 16.96 16.93
N ARG A 38 7.42 15.95 16.91
CA ARG A 38 6.01 16.08 17.30
C ARG A 38 5.81 16.47 18.76
N ASN A 39 6.63 15.94 19.66
CA ASN A 39 6.52 16.21 21.09
C ASN A 39 7.12 17.57 21.48
N SER A 40 8.10 18.07 20.72
CA SER A 40 8.79 19.32 21.03
C SER A 40 8.15 20.56 20.43
N PHE A 41 7.33 20.41 19.37
CA PHE A 41 6.74 21.55 18.66
C PHE A 41 5.30 21.26 18.21
N ASP A 42 4.44 22.29 18.20
CA ASP A 42 3.11 22.22 17.60
C ASP A 42 3.25 22.08 16.06
N THR A 43 3.21 20.84 15.60
CA THR A 43 3.72 20.36 14.30
C THR A 43 2.84 20.67 13.08
N THR A 44 1.93 21.64 13.14
CA THR A 44 0.90 21.81 12.11
C THR A 44 1.37 22.53 10.85
N GLN A 45 2.47 23.29 10.89
CA GLN A 45 2.84 24.13 9.74
C GLN A 45 3.52 23.35 8.61
N LEU A 46 4.50 22.49 8.95
CA LEU A 46 5.32 21.78 7.97
C LEU A 46 4.81 20.37 7.64
N PHE A 47 4.03 19.76 8.53
CA PHE A 47 3.56 18.39 8.30
C PHE A 47 2.15 18.39 7.69
N LEU A 48 1.96 17.50 6.72
CA LEU A 48 0.70 17.22 6.05
C LEU A 48 0.26 15.81 6.41
N PHE A 49 -1.00 15.66 6.76
CA PHE A 49 -1.55 14.36 7.17
C PHE A 49 -2.78 13.95 6.39
N ASP A 50 -3.38 14.82 5.57
CA ASP A 50 -4.60 14.49 4.82
C ASP A 50 -4.27 14.12 3.38
N HIS A 51 -4.98 13.10 2.87
CA HIS A 51 -4.76 12.56 1.53
C HIS A 51 -4.77 13.65 0.46
N ASP A 52 -5.87 14.40 0.39
CA ASP A 52 -6.08 15.40 -0.65
C ASP A 52 -5.05 16.52 -0.55
N THR A 53 -4.68 16.91 0.67
CA THR A 53 -3.64 17.93 0.89
C THR A 53 -2.26 17.47 0.43
N ILE A 54 -1.93 16.19 0.63
CA ILE A 54 -0.65 15.62 0.18
C ILE A 54 -0.63 15.49 -1.34
N VAL A 55 -1.70 14.99 -1.95
CA VAL A 55 -1.79 14.87 -3.41
C VAL A 55 -1.66 16.24 -4.07
N ASN A 56 -2.43 17.23 -3.60
CA ASN A 56 -2.35 18.60 -4.11
C ASN A 56 -0.95 19.20 -3.91
N ALA A 57 -0.33 18.99 -2.75
CA ALA A 57 1.01 19.50 -2.48
C ALA A 57 2.09 18.81 -3.34
N LEU A 58 1.95 17.51 -3.63
CA LEU A 58 2.83 16.79 -4.56
C LEU A 58 2.68 17.30 -6.00
N GLU A 59 1.46 17.61 -6.41
CA GLU A 59 1.20 18.19 -7.73
C GLU A 59 1.86 19.56 -7.89
N ASN A 60 1.80 20.39 -6.84
CA ASN A 60 2.39 21.73 -6.79
C ASN A 60 3.90 21.76 -6.47
N ASN A 61 4.54 20.62 -6.23
CA ASN A 61 5.93 20.50 -5.79
C ASN A 61 6.23 21.18 -4.43
N ASP A 62 5.25 21.22 -3.54
CA ASP A 62 5.36 21.80 -2.19
C ASP A 62 5.76 20.77 -1.12
N VAL A 63 6.09 19.53 -1.51
CA VAL A 63 6.49 18.43 -0.63
C VAL A 63 7.94 18.07 -0.88
N GLU A 64 8.74 18.02 0.18
CA GLU A 64 10.17 17.67 0.10
C GLU A 64 10.44 16.20 0.39
N ALA A 65 9.68 15.60 1.31
CA ALA A 65 9.81 14.20 1.69
C ALA A 65 8.49 13.62 2.21
N LEU A 66 8.35 12.30 2.10
CA LEU A 66 7.17 11.56 2.54
C LEU A 66 7.54 10.36 3.43
N ILE A 67 6.71 10.11 4.44
CA ILE A 67 6.72 8.88 5.21
C ILE A 67 5.37 8.21 5.00
N LEU A 68 5.40 6.96 4.56
CA LEU A 68 4.22 6.15 4.28
C LEU A 68 4.22 4.97 5.26
N ILE A 69 3.07 4.65 5.82
CA ILE A 69 2.90 3.53 6.73
C ILE A 69 2.11 2.46 5.98
N LYS A 70 2.69 1.27 5.86
CA LYS A 70 2.07 0.11 5.23
C LYS A 70 0.93 -0.39 6.11
N THR A 71 -0.27 0.04 5.79
CA THR A 71 -1.53 -0.46 6.33
C THR A 71 -2.32 -1.20 5.23
N PRO A 72 -3.33 -1.99 5.58
CA PRO A 72 -4.24 -2.57 4.57
C PRO A 72 -4.88 -1.50 3.68
N GLU A 73 -5.22 -0.35 4.25
CA GLU A 73 -5.76 0.80 3.52
C GLU A 73 -4.74 1.40 2.55
N TYR A 74 -3.46 1.45 2.94
CA TYR A 74 -2.40 1.92 2.04
C TYR A 74 -2.30 1.06 0.78
N GLU A 75 -2.24 -0.27 0.92
CA GLU A 75 -2.14 -1.18 -0.23
C GLU A 75 -3.38 -1.14 -1.14
N LEU A 76 -4.57 -0.92 -0.58
CA LEU A 76 -5.81 -0.89 -1.33
C LEU A 76 -6.10 0.47 -1.98
N PHE A 77 -5.81 1.57 -1.28
CA PHE A 77 -6.32 2.90 -1.63
C PHE A 77 -5.27 3.98 -1.79
N TYR A 78 -4.12 3.91 -1.08
CA TYR A 78 -3.16 5.02 -1.03
C TYR A 78 -1.82 4.75 -1.69
N LYS A 79 -1.67 3.58 -2.31
CA LYS A 79 -0.46 3.16 -3.02
C LYS A 79 -0.10 4.09 -4.18
N HIS A 80 -1.04 4.88 -4.71
CA HIS A 80 -0.76 5.86 -5.76
C HIS A 80 0.06 7.05 -5.27
N ILE A 81 0.05 7.39 -3.97
CA ILE A 81 0.82 8.52 -3.43
C ILE A 81 2.31 8.35 -3.69
N SER A 82 2.85 7.16 -3.45
CA SER A 82 4.25 6.83 -3.71
C SER A 82 4.61 6.83 -5.19
N ILE A 83 3.66 6.48 -6.06
CA ILE A 83 3.82 6.56 -7.52
C ILE A 83 3.95 8.01 -7.95
N ILE A 84 3.03 8.87 -7.49
CA ILE A 84 3.05 10.32 -7.76
C ILE A 84 4.35 10.93 -7.22
N ALA A 85 4.75 10.59 -5.99
CA ALA A 85 6.00 11.05 -5.39
C ALA A 85 7.21 10.65 -6.23
N SER A 86 7.28 9.40 -6.69
CA SER A 86 8.35 8.91 -7.56
C SER A 86 8.41 9.68 -8.89
N LEU A 87 7.25 10.01 -9.49
CA LEU A 87 7.19 10.79 -10.73
C LEU A 87 7.62 12.25 -10.54
N LYS A 88 7.41 12.78 -9.34
CA LYS A 88 7.79 14.14 -8.94
C LYS A 88 9.21 14.23 -8.36
N ASN A 89 9.97 13.13 -8.36
CA ASN A 89 11.30 13.02 -7.74
C ASN A 89 11.32 13.37 -6.24
N VAL A 90 10.22 13.11 -5.53
CA VAL A 90 10.11 13.30 -4.08
C VAL A 90 10.52 12.01 -3.38
N CYS A 91 11.50 12.09 -2.48
CA CYS A 91 11.95 10.94 -1.70
C CYS A 91 10.89 10.51 -0.68
N PHE A 92 10.65 9.21 -0.57
CA PHE A 92 9.68 8.67 0.37
C PHE A 92 10.16 7.38 1.02
N VAL A 93 9.69 7.09 2.23
CA VAL A 93 9.99 5.82 2.92
C VAL A 93 8.69 5.11 3.27
N LEU A 94 8.63 3.80 3.02
CA LEU A 94 7.54 2.94 3.45
C LEU A 94 7.92 2.18 4.72
N ILE A 95 7.11 2.31 5.78
CA ILE A 95 7.34 1.70 7.09
C ILE A 95 6.26 0.64 7.34
N GLU A 96 6.66 -0.55 7.76
CA GLU A 96 5.73 -1.60 8.18
C GLU A 96 5.31 -1.44 9.65
N LYS A 97 4.00 -1.36 9.90
CA LYS A 97 3.43 -1.18 11.25
C LYS A 97 3.83 -2.31 12.23
N CYS A 98 4.05 -3.53 11.73
CA CYS A 98 4.42 -4.68 12.56
C CYS A 98 5.88 -4.67 13.03
N ASN A 99 6.75 -3.87 12.41
CA ASN A 99 8.19 -3.87 12.70
C ASN A 99 8.55 -2.95 13.87
N THR A 100 7.61 -2.13 14.35
CA THR A 100 7.80 -1.27 15.51
C THR A 100 7.31 -2.00 16.76
N ASN A 101 8.21 -2.76 17.40
CA ASN A 101 7.90 -3.48 18.63
C ASN A 101 7.39 -2.53 19.72
N SER A 102 6.17 -2.80 20.19
CA SER A 102 5.69 -2.67 21.57
C SER A 102 6.47 -1.70 22.47
N ASN A 103 5.98 -0.46 22.60
CA ASN A 103 5.63 0.16 23.89
C ASN A 103 5.53 1.67 23.87
N THR A 104 5.89 2.36 22.78
CA THR A 104 5.71 3.81 22.75
C THR A 104 5.32 4.30 21.36
N SER A 105 4.25 5.08 21.32
CA SER A 105 3.97 6.16 20.37
C SER A 105 3.40 5.86 18.96
N LEU A 106 3.47 4.65 18.38
CA LEU A 106 2.87 4.44 17.04
C LEU A 106 1.34 4.34 17.01
N GLU A 107 0.70 4.02 18.13
CA GLU A 107 -0.77 4.10 18.26
C GLU A 107 -1.29 5.52 18.05
N SER A 108 -0.44 6.54 18.17
CA SER A 108 -0.83 7.94 17.99
C SER A 108 -0.84 8.43 16.53
N PHE A 109 -0.44 7.58 15.58
CA PHE A 109 -0.54 7.86 14.15
C PHE A 109 -1.72 7.10 13.56
N ASP A 110 -2.88 7.76 13.61
CA ASP A 110 -4.11 7.27 13.01
C ASP A 110 -4.05 7.27 11.48
N LYS A 111 -3.15 8.07 10.91
CA LYS A 111 -3.10 8.34 9.47
C LYS A 111 -1.95 7.59 8.80
N PRO A 112 -2.17 6.97 7.62
CA PRO A 112 -1.19 6.08 6.99
C PRO A 112 -0.08 6.82 6.24
N PHE A 113 -0.03 8.15 6.28
CA PHE A 113 0.97 8.94 5.57
C PHE A 113 1.26 10.26 6.29
N VAL A 114 2.49 10.72 6.12
CA VAL A 114 2.98 12.01 6.62
C VAL A 114 3.79 12.66 5.50
N GLY A 115 3.32 13.80 5.02
CA GLY A 115 4.05 14.66 4.09
C GLY A 115 4.83 15.73 4.84
N ILE A 116 6.04 16.03 4.38
CA ILE A 116 6.85 17.14 4.89
C ILE A 116 6.91 18.21 3.80
N LYS A 117 6.39 19.39 4.10
CA LYS A 117 6.41 20.53 3.18
C LYS A 117 7.84 21.04 2.96
N THR A 118 8.07 21.62 1.79
CA THR A 118 9.31 22.34 1.49
C THR A 118 9.53 23.48 2.49
N ILE A 119 10.71 23.49 3.11
CA ILE A 119 11.09 24.53 4.05
C ILE A 119 11.45 25.80 3.27
N LYS A 120 10.56 26.81 3.32
CA LYS A 120 10.91 28.16 2.86
C LYS A 120 11.69 28.83 3.99
N LYS A 121 12.99 29.08 3.78
CA LYS A 121 13.86 29.80 4.71
C LYS A 121 13.44 31.28 4.77
N GLU A 122 12.30 31.57 5.38
CA GLU A 122 11.94 32.93 5.75
C GLU A 122 12.32 33.18 7.22
N THR A 123 13.16 34.19 7.38
CA THR A 123 13.69 34.95 8.53
C THR A 123 12.90 34.93 9.85
N ASN A 124 12.60 33.78 10.43
CA ASN A 124 12.11 33.69 11.82
C ASN A 124 13.13 32.91 12.66
N SER A 125 14.06 33.65 13.26
CA SER A 125 15.16 33.15 14.10
C SER A 125 14.71 32.33 15.31
N ASN A 126 13.43 32.35 15.67
CA ASN A 126 12.90 31.72 16.88
C ASN A 126 12.54 30.23 16.71
N LEU A 127 12.61 29.69 15.50
CA LEU A 127 12.29 28.29 15.19
C LEU A 127 13.48 27.51 14.61
N SER A 128 14.71 28.02 14.76
CA SER A 128 15.93 27.42 14.18
C SER A 128 16.04 25.93 14.53
N ASP A 129 15.93 25.59 15.82
CA ASP A 129 16.05 24.22 16.31
C ASP A 129 14.97 23.28 15.74
N TYR A 130 13.77 23.79 15.46
CA TYR A 130 12.70 23.00 14.84
C TYR A 130 13.04 22.68 13.38
N TYR A 131 13.43 23.69 12.61
CA TYR A 131 13.80 23.51 11.21
C TYR A 131 15.01 22.59 11.06
N GLU A 132 16.02 22.69 11.93
CA GLU A 132 17.17 21.79 11.94
C GLU A 132 16.77 20.33 12.16
N LYS A 133 15.88 20.06 13.13
CA LYS A 133 15.38 18.69 13.35
C LYS A 133 14.59 18.17 12.16
N VAL A 134 13.77 19.00 11.51
CA VAL A 134 13.03 18.60 10.31
C VAL A 134 13.97 18.37 9.12
N GLU A 135 14.98 19.22 8.91
CA GLU A 135 16.02 19.02 7.89
C GLU A 135 16.77 17.70 8.13
N ASN A 136 17.12 17.39 9.38
CA ASN A 136 17.73 16.10 9.73
C ASN A 136 16.83 14.91 9.41
N LEU A 137 15.52 15.01 9.69
CA LEU A 137 14.55 13.99 9.32
C LEU A 137 14.47 13.81 7.80
N ILE A 138 14.46 14.91 7.03
CA ILE A 138 14.44 14.88 5.57
C ILE A 138 15.71 14.20 5.03
N LEU A 139 16.87 14.51 5.59
CA LEU A 139 18.14 13.87 5.22
C LEU A 139 18.12 12.37 5.49
N LEU A 140 17.57 11.94 6.64
CA LEU A 140 17.38 10.53 6.95
C LEU A 140 16.48 9.85 5.91
N ILE A 141 15.33 10.45 5.56
CA ILE A 141 14.42 9.90 4.54
C ILE A 141 15.12 9.78 3.18
N LYS A 142 15.86 10.82 2.76
CA LYS A 142 16.63 10.81 1.52
C LYS A 142 17.69 9.72 1.53
N SER A 143 18.36 9.49 2.66
CA SER A 143 19.40 8.45 2.78
C SER A 143 18.85 7.02 2.69
N TYR A 144 17.61 6.81 3.14
CA TYR A 144 16.95 5.50 3.15
C TYR A 144 16.00 5.29 1.96
N TYR A 145 15.93 6.27 1.06
CA TYR A 145 15.08 6.20 -0.12
C TYR A 145 15.53 5.07 -1.05
N ILE A 146 14.59 4.19 -1.35
CA ILE A 146 14.75 3.16 -2.38
C ILE A 146 13.83 3.58 -3.55
N PRO A 147 14.38 3.90 -4.73
CA PRO A 147 13.58 4.26 -5.89
C PRO A 147 12.57 3.16 -6.23
N ALA A 148 11.33 3.58 -6.50
CA ALA A 148 10.30 2.66 -6.96
C ALA A 148 10.49 2.37 -8.45
N ASP A 149 10.51 1.09 -8.81
CA ASP A 149 10.47 0.67 -10.20
C ASP A 149 9.01 0.68 -10.69
N ILE A 150 8.72 1.51 -11.70
CA ILE A 150 7.37 1.69 -12.26
C ILE A 150 7.38 1.18 -13.71
N PRO A 151 7.26 -0.13 -13.94
CA PRO A 151 7.57 -0.75 -15.22
C PRO A 151 6.61 -0.42 -16.37
N TYR A 152 5.45 0.17 -16.06
CA TYR A 152 4.46 0.60 -17.06
C TYR A 152 4.61 2.06 -17.48
N LEU A 153 5.42 2.83 -16.76
CA LEU A 153 5.83 4.17 -17.18
C LEU A 153 7.23 4.01 -17.77
N PHE A 154 7.38 4.47 -19.01
CA PHE A 154 8.61 4.33 -19.81
C PHE A 154 8.87 2.91 -20.33
N ARG A 155 9.68 2.80 -21.39
CA ARG A 155 9.97 1.56 -22.14
C ARG A 155 10.80 0.57 -21.31
N HIS A 156 10.25 0.12 -20.19
CA HIS A 156 10.95 -0.71 -19.23
C HIS A 156 11.20 -2.09 -19.81
N GLN A 157 12.39 -2.64 -19.59
CA GLN A 157 12.77 -3.97 -20.11
C GLN A 157 11.87 -5.07 -19.56
N ASN A 158 11.29 -4.85 -18.37
CA ASN A 158 10.40 -5.79 -17.69
C ASN A 158 8.90 -5.51 -17.92
N TYR A 159 8.53 -4.79 -18.98
CA TYR A 159 7.12 -4.58 -19.30
C TYR A 159 6.43 -5.90 -19.64
N ILE A 160 5.37 -6.23 -18.89
CA ILE A 160 4.55 -7.42 -19.12
C ILE A 160 3.15 -6.96 -19.52
N ASN A 161 2.69 -7.35 -20.71
CA ASN A 161 1.42 -6.87 -21.24
C ASN A 161 0.18 -7.50 -20.54
N THR A 162 0.29 -8.74 -20.08
CA THR A 162 -0.80 -9.48 -19.41
C THR A 162 -0.26 -10.48 -18.39
N LYS A 163 -0.87 -10.53 -17.20
CA LYS A 163 -0.58 -11.54 -16.17
C LYS A 163 -1.85 -12.32 -15.86
N PHE A 164 -1.76 -13.64 -15.82
CA PHE A 164 -2.88 -14.52 -15.49
C PHE A 164 -2.58 -15.27 -14.20
N ARG A 165 -3.56 -15.30 -13.30
CA ARG A 165 -3.57 -16.20 -12.14
C ARG A 165 -4.62 -17.27 -12.34
N VAL A 166 -4.25 -18.51 -12.03
CA VAL A 166 -5.17 -19.65 -12.10
C VAL A 166 -5.60 -19.99 -10.68
N GLU A 167 -6.89 -19.85 -10.40
CA GLU A 167 -7.47 -20.19 -9.11
C GLU A 167 -8.20 -21.53 -9.18
N ARG A 168 -8.00 -22.36 -8.15
CA ARG A 168 -8.77 -23.58 -7.96
C ARG A 168 -10.13 -23.21 -7.38
N VAL A 169 -11.19 -23.48 -8.12
CA VAL A 169 -12.56 -23.26 -7.68
C VAL A 169 -13.25 -24.61 -7.55
N LYS A 170 -13.97 -24.80 -6.43
CA LYS A 170 -14.88 -25.94 -6.30
C LYS A 170 -15.96 -25.78 -7.36
N GLY A 171 -15.92 -26.62 -8.39
CA GLY A 171 -16.92 -26.59 -9.44
C GLY A 171 -18.27 -26.97 -8.87
N LYS A 172 -19.35 -26.33 -9.34
CA LYS A 172 -20.67 -26.95 -9.18
C LYS A 172 -20.60 -28.30 -9.89
N LEU A 173 -21.05 -29.37 -9.23
CA LEU A 173 -21.25 -30.66 -9.89
C LEU A 173 -22.15 -30.38 -11.11
N PHE A 174 -21.57 -30.40 -12.31
CA PHE A 174 -22.39 -30.42 -13.51
C PHE A 174 -23.35 -31.57 -13.33
N SER A 175 -24.67 -31.29 -13.38
CA SER A 175 -25.65 -32.36 -13.38
C SER A 175 -25.29 -33.24 -14.57
N LYS A 176 -24.69 -34.41 -14.31
CA LYS A 176 -24.47 -35.44 -15.34
C LYS A 176 -25.76 -35.48 -16.13
N SER A 177 -25.70 -35.27 -17.45
CA SER A 177 -26.87 -35.41 -18.30
C SER A 177 -27.34 -36.86 -18.15
N LEU A 178 -28.27 -37.08 -17.23
CA LEU A 178 -28.72 -38.42 -16.88
C LEU A 178 -29.18 -39.09 -18.16
N THR A 179 -28.62 -40.25 -18.46
CA THR A 179 -29.04 -41.03 -19.62
C THR A 179 -30.52 -41.36 -19.48
N ARG A 180 -31.20 -41.64 -20.61
CA ARG A 180 -32.64 -41.97 -20.61
C ARG A 180 -32.97 -43.11 -19.62
N LYS A 181 -32.06 -44.08 -19.44
CA LYS A 181 -32.20 -45.19 -18.49
C LYS A 181 -32.14 -44.72 -17.04
N GLU A 182 -31.21 -43.83 -16.69
CA GLU A 182 -31.06 -43.28 -15.33
C GLU A 182 -32.23 -42.36 -14.96
N ARG A 183 -32.69 -41.50 -15.89
CA ARG A 183 -33.90 -40.67 -15.69
C ARG A 183 -35.14 -41.53 -15.41
N LYS A 184 -35.28 -42.67 -16.12
CA LYS A 184 -36.39 -43.61 -15.93
C LYS A 184 -36.33 -44.30 -14.56
N LYS A 185 -35.13 -44.68 -14.09
CA LYS A 185 -34.95 -45.24 -12.74
C LYS A 185 -35.33 -44.25 -11.64
N LEU A 186 -34.84 -43.01 -11.73
CA LEU A 186 -35.15 -41.92 -10.77
C LEU A 186 -36.65 -41.61 -10.70
N ARG A 187 -37.34 -41.53 -11.84
CA ARG A 187 -38.80 -41.32 -11.87
C ARG A 187 -39.57 -42.46 -11.19
N LYS A 188 -39.12 -43.72 -11.37
CA LYS A 188 -39.74 -44.88 -10.71
C LYS A 188 -39.49 -44.89 -9.20
N SER A 189 -38.29 -44.54 -8.74
CA SER A 189 -37.99 -44.49 -7.31
C SER A 189 -38.73 -43.37 -6.58
N LEU A 190 -38.93 -42.22 -7.23
CA LEU A 190 -39.73 -41.11 -6.67
C LEU A 190 -41.21 -41.48 -6.55
N LYS A 191 -41.78 -42.17 -7.56
CA LYS A 191 -43.18 -42.66 -7.48
C LYS A 191 -43.40 -43.70 -6.38
N LYS A 192 -42.39 -44.52 -6.06
CA LYS A 192 -42.49 -45.53 -4.99
C LYS A 192 -42.42 -44.95 -3.57
N LYS A 193 -41.96 -43.71 -3.39
CA LYS A 193 -41.86 -43.06 -2.08
C LYS A 193 -43.10 -42.26 -1.67
N ASN A 194 -44.09 -42.13 -2.58
CA ASN A 194 -45.32 -41.36 -2.35
C ASN A 194 -46.56 -42.27 -2.18
N ILE A 195 -46.38 -43.50 -1.70
CA ILE A 195 -47.44 -44.42 -1.25
C ILE A 195 -47.03 -44.91 0.13
#